data_AF-W4NBG2-F1
#
_entry.id   AF-W4NBG2-F1
#
_cell.length_a   1.000
_cell.length_b   1.000
_cell.length_c   1.000
_cell.angle_alpha   90.00
_cell.angle_beta   90.00
_cell.angle_gamma   90.00
#
_symmetry.space_group_name_H-M   'P 1'
#
loop_
_entity.id
_entity.type
_entity.pdbx_description
1 polymer ?
#
loop_
_entity_poly.entity_id
_entity_poly.type
_entity_poly.pdbx_seq_one_letter_code
_entity_poly.pdbx_strand_id
1 'polypeptide(L)'
;MTLTSGPLAPLLRDGDLPGPMNLNRLAGFGTLCKLDSANAYTLQDSTTLYGRASIVATVMPRNAVACGTTAAWVWLGGLFPATIDILSSSHFRALRHGRKVRVFNRKTLPDHVIQVGPVRTTTPVRTACDLALITTIETEDMMYEVICMLMQEYRFQPDDCLETLQQSRHIRNASQARALFHVIAGRGQ
;
A
#
# COMPACT_ATOMS: atom_id res chain seq x y z
N MET A 1 -27.67 5.82 27.82
CA MET A 1 -27.05 5.96 26.48
C MET A 1 -26.31 4.69 26.17
N THR A 2 -26.93 3.80 25.41
CA THR A 2 -26.34 2.54 24.93
C THR A 2 -25.42 2.87 23.75
N LEU A 3 -24.11 2.72 23.94
CA LEU A 3 -23.15 2.70 22.85
C LEU A 3 -23.48 1.49 21.98
N THR A 4 -24.07 1.73 20.82
CA THR A 4 -24.19 0.70 19.78
C THR A 4 -22.79 0.38 19.29
N SER A 5 -22.18 -0.67 19.85
CA SER A 5 -20.91 -1.24 19.39
C SER A 5 -21.14 -1.98 18.07
N GLY A 6 -21.35 -1.23 16.99
CA GLY A 6 -20.98 -1.72 15.67
C GLY A 6 -19.45 -1.86 15.60
N PRO A 7 -18.90 -2.64 14.64
CA PRO A 7 -17.46 -2.63 14.42
C PRO A 7 -17.00 -1.18 14.23
N LEU A 8 -16.01 -0.75 15.02
CA LEU A 8 -15.42 0.58 14.88
C LEU A 8 -15.08 0.80 13.41
N ALA A 9 -15.52 1.94 12.86
CA ALA A 9 -15.13 2.32 11.52
C ALA A 9 -13.59 2.26 11.45
N PRO A 10 -12.99 1.69 10.39
CA PRO A 10 -11.54 1.55 10.30
C PRO A 10 -10.79 2.89 10.40
N LEU A 11 -11.49 4.00 10.17
CA LEU A 11 -11.02 5.35 10.43
C LEU A 11 -11.83 6.01 11.54
N LEU A 12 -11.10 6.54 12.51
CA LEU A 12 -11.58 7.41 13.56
C LEU A 12 -11.40 8.87 13.13
N ARG A 13 -12.47 9.63 13.23
CA ARG A 13 -12.49 11.09 13.02
C ARG A 13 -12.44 11.81 14.37
N ASP A 14 -12.06 13.08 14.34
CA ASP A 14 -12.01 13.90 15.55
C ASP A 14 -13.35 13.93 16.31
N GLY A 15 -14.47 13.96 15.58
CA GLY A 15 -15.82 13.92 16.15
C GLY A 15 -16.26 12.56 16.71
N ASP A 16 -15.52 11.48 16.44
CA ASP A 16 -15.81 10.15 16.98
C ASP A 16 -15.24 9.97 18.39
N LEU A 17 -14.42 10.94 18.86
CA LEU A 17 -13.74 10.88 20.14
C LEU A 17 -14.33 11.89 21.14
N PRO A 18 -14.38 11.55 22.44
CA PRO A 18 -14.95 12.44 23.44
C PRO A 18 -14.02 13.64 23.74
N GLY A 19 -14.21 14.74 23.01
CA GLY A 19 -13.58 16.03 23.27
C GLY A 19 -12.45 16.43 22.30
N PRO A 20 -12.15 17.74 22.18
CA PRO A 20 -11.44 18.36 21.05
C PRO A 20 -9.91 18.12 20.99
N MET A 21 -9.34 17.25 21.83
CA MET A 21 -7.88 17.01 21.90
C MET A 21 -7.47 15.53 21.82
N ASN A 22 -8.41 14.62 21.57
CA ASN A 22 -8.14 13.19 21.75
C ASN A 22 -7.27 12.57 20.66
N LEU A 23 -7.38 12.98 19.39
CA LEU A 23 -6.58 12.35 18.33
C LEU A 23 -5.07 12.49 18.57
N ASN A 24 -4.60 13.71 18.86
CA ASN A 24 -3.17 13.95 19.10
C ASN A 24 -2.68 13.27 20.39
N ARG A 25 -3.49 13.25 21.44
CA ARG A 25 -3.14 12.57 22.70
C ARG A 25 -3.07 11.06 22.53
N LEU A 26 -4.08 10.43 21.92
CA LEU A 26 -4.11 8.99 21.68
C LEU A 26 -3.03 8.55 20.69
N ALA A 27 -2.69 9.39 19.70
CA ALA A 27 -1.53 9.16 18.85
C ALA A 27 -0.22 9.26 19.63
N GLY A 28 -0.09 10.24 20.53
CA GLY A 28 1.06 10.37 21.43
C GLY A 28 1.24 9.17 22.37
N PHE A 29 0.15 8.53 22.79
CA PHE A 29 0.17 7.28 23.56
C PHE A 29 0.36 6.02 22.71
N GLY A 30 0.52 6.16 21.39
CA GLY A 30 0.69 5.02 20.48
C GLY A 30 -0.57 4.17 20.27
N THR A 31 -1.74 4.62 20.74
CA THR A 31 -3.01 3.90 20.54
C THR A 31 -3.52 4.05 19.11
N LEU A 32 -3.28 5.22 18.50
CA LEU A 32 -3.72 5.58 17.15
C LEU A 32 -2.54 5.95 16.26
N CYS A 33 -2.71 5.71 14.96
CA CYS A 33 -1.83 6.20 13.91
C CYS A 33 -2.56 7.26 13.09
N LYS A 34 -2.02 8.48 13.05
CA LYS A 34 -2.63 9.58 12.29
C LYS A 34 -2.44 9.38 10.79
N LEU A 35 -3.53 9.53 10.04
CA LEU A 35 -3.46 9.75 8.60
C LEU A 35 -3.19 11.21 8.29
N ASP A 36 -4.00 12.11 8.85
CA ASP A 36 -3.89 13.55 8.68
C ASP A 36 -4.25 14.28 9.98
N SER A 37 -4.59 15.56 9.91
CA SER A 37 -4.97 16.35 11.09
C SER A 37 -6.31 15.92 11.72
N ALA A 38 -7.19 15.25 10.97
CA ALA A 38 -8.57 14.99 11.37
C ALA A 38 -8.96 13.49 11.34
N ASN A 39 -8.10 12.62 10.80
CA ASN A 39 -8.36 11.19 10.63
C ASN A 39 -7.19 10.36 11.18
N ALA A 40 -7.52 9.26 11.87
CA ALA A 40 -6.58 8.25 12.33
C ALA A 40 -7.17 6.84 12.20
N TYR A 41 -6.34 5.82 12.35
CA TYR A 41 -6.75 4.43 12.51
C TYR A 41 -6.08 3.85 13.76
N THR A 42 -6.57 2.72 14.26
CA THR A 42 -6.00 2.09 15.46
C THR A 42 -4.65 1.44 15.13
N LEU A 43 -3.71 1.46 16.08
CA LEU A 43 -2.46 0.71 15.93
C LEU A 43 -2.75 -0.80 15.76
N GLN A 44 -3.77 -1.31 16.45
CA GLN A 44 -4.16 -2.71 16.34
C GLN A 44 -4.53 -3.09 14.90
N ASP A 45 -5.36 -2.31 14.23
CA ASP A 45 -5.75 -2.59 12.84
C ASP A 45 -4.55 -2.52 11.88
N SER A 46 -3.59 -1.62 12.14
CA SER A 46 -2.41 -1.48 11.29
C SER A 46 -1.43 -2.64 11.39
N THR A 47 -1.47 -3.40 12.48
CA THR A 47 -0.59 -4.56 12.68
C THR A 47 -1.05 -5.82 11.96
N THR A 48 -2.32 -5.90 11.53
CA THR A 48 -2.87 -7.10 10.88
C THR A 48 -3.13 -6.88 9.39
N LEU A 49 -2.99 -7.93 8.57
CA LEU A 49 -3.26 -7.85 7.12
C LEU A 49 -4.68 -7.36 6.82
N TYR A 50 -5.69 -7.93 7.50
CA TYR A 50 -7.10 -7.59 7.28
C TYR A 50 -7.49 -6.22 7.86
N GLY A 51 -6.88 -5.81 8.98
CA GLY A 51 -7.05 -4.46 9.52
C GLY A 51 -6.48 -3.41 8.57
N ARG A 52 -5.27 -3.62 8.04
CA ARG A 52 -4.67 -2.75 7.01
C ARG A 52 -5.50 -2.69 5.73
N ALA A 53 -6.01 -3.83 5.25
CA ALA A 53 -6.92 -3.83 4.12
C ALA A 53 -8.20 -3.02 4.41
N SER A 54 -8.77 -3.14 5.61
CA SER A 54 -9.95 -2.36 6.01
C SER A 54 -9.65 -0.86 6.05
N ILE A 55 -8.49 -0.46 6.55
CA ILE A 55 -8.01 0.93 6.51
C ILE A 55 -7.87 1.39 5.05
N VAL A 56 -7.21 0.63 4.18
CA VAL A 56 -7.02 1.02 2.76
C VAL A 56 -8.36 1.14 2.02
N ALA A 57 -9.35 0.29 2.30
CA ALA A 57 -10.67 0.40 1.69
C ALA A 57 -11.37 1.73 1.96
N THR A 58 -11.13 2.34 3.12
CA THR A 58 -11.75 3.63 3.47
C THR A 58 -11.11 4.82 2.77
N VAL A 59 -9.80 4.76 2.50
CA VAL A 59 -9.05 5.88 1.90
C VAL A 59 -9.01 5.80 0.37
N MET A 60 -9.08 4.60 -0.18
CA MET A 60 -8.98 4.35 -1.61
C MET A 60 -10.29 4.67 -2.34
N PRO A 61 -10.26 5.17 -3.59
CA PRO A 61 -11.46 5.23 -4.41
C PRO A 61 -12.11 3.86 -4.61
N ARG A 62 -13.44 3.83 -4.72
CA ARG A 62 -14.20 2.60 -5.01
C ARG A 62 -13.79 2.01 -6.36
N ASN A 63 -13.86 0.69 -6.47
CA ASN A 63 -13.55 -0.08 -7.68
C ASN A 63 -12.11 0.07 -8.21
N ALA A 64 -11.18 0.54 -7.38
CA ALA A 64 -9.76 0.56 -7.67
C ALA A 64 -9.05 -0.67 -7.08
N VAL A 65 -7.85 -0.96 -7.59
CA VAL A 65 -6.96 -1.99 -7.03
C VAL A 65 -5.77 -1.28 -6.39
N ALA A 66 -5.46 -1.58 -5.14
CA ALA A 66 -4.26 -1.05 -4.48
C ALA A 66 -3.00 -1.67 -5.11
N CYS A 67 -2.01 -0.84 -5.45
CA CYS A 67 -0.73 -1.28 -6.02
C CYS A 67 0.45 -0.50 -5.42
N GLY A 68 1.69 -0.80 -5.84
CA GLY A 68 2.88 -0.04 -5.44
C GLY A 68 3.00 0.13 -3.93
N THR A 69 3.24 1.36 -3.47
CA THR A 69 3.44 1.65 -2.04
C THR A 69 2.19 1.40 -1.18
N THR A 70 0.99 1.53 -1.76
CA THR A 70 -0.26 1.25 -1.04
C THR A 70 -0.47 -0.24 -0.84
N ALA A 71 -0.21 -1.06 -1.87
CA ALA A 71 -0.22 -2.52 -1.71
C ALA A 71 0.88 -2.99 -0.75
N ALA A 72 2.09 -2.44 -0.86
CA ALA A 72 3.19 -2.77 0.04
C ALA A 72 2.83 -2.50 1.50
N TRP A 73 2.15 -1.39 1.78
CA TRP A 73 1.63 -1.11 3.12
C TRP A 73 0.57 -2.12 3.56
N VAL A 74 -0.35 -2.56 2.69
CA VAL A 74 -1.29 -3.65 3.04
C VAL A 74 -0.53 -4.93 3.40
N TRP A 75 0.53 -5.27 2.68
CA TRP A 75 1.28 -6.51 2.91
C TRP A 75 2.20 -6.46 4.14
N LEU A 76 2.88 -5.35 4.40
CA LEU A 76 3.93 -5.26 5.42
C LEU A 76 3.59 -4.34 6.60
N GLY A 77 2.66 -3.40 6.42
CA GLY A 77 2.41 -2.33 7.39
C GLY A 77 3.51 -1.27 7.38
N GLY A 78 3.79 -0.70 8.56
CA GLY A 78 4.73 0.41 8.73
C GLY A 78 4.07 1.79 8.58
N LEU A 79 4.87 2.80 8.22
CA LEU A 79 4.37 4.15 8.03
C LEU A 79 3.40 4.20 6.84
N PHE A 80 2.23 4.81 7.03
CA PHE A 80 1.26 4.94 5.95
C PHE A 80 1.83 5.79 4.80
N PRO A 81 1.74 5.32 3.54
CA PRO A 81 2.41 5.98 2.42
C PRO A 81 1.90 7.40 2.17
N ALA A 82 2.78 8.26 1.65
CA ALA A 82 2.44 9.65 1.30
C ALA A 82 1.53 9.76 0.06
N THR A 83 1.48 8.71 -0.76
CA THR A 83 0.62 8.60 -1.95
C THR A 83 -0.27 7.38 -1.86
N ILE A 84 -1.47 7.48 -2.43
CA ILE A 84 -2.37 6.33 -2.61
C ILE A 84 -2.19 5.85 -4.05
N ASP A 85 -1.38 4.80 -4.21
CA ASP A 85 -1.06 4.17 -5.48
C ASP A 85 -2.15 3.15 -5.85
N ILE A 86 -2.79 3.36 -7.01
CA ILE A 86 -3.89 2.50 -7.47
C ILE A 86 -3.78 2.14 -8.95
N LEU A 87 -4.31 0.97 -9.31
CA LEU A 87 -4.69 0.63 -10.67
C LEU A 87 -6.15 1.04 -10.89
N SER A 88 -6.38 1.88 -11.88
CA SER A 88 -7.72 2.28 -12.31
C SER A 88 -7.70 2.82 -13.73
N SER A 89 -8.82 2.69 -14.45
CA SER A 89 -9.06 3.39 -15.71
C SER A 89 -9.55 4.83 -15.49
N SER A 90 -9.97 5.18 -14.28
CA SER A 90 -10.47 6.50 -13.93
C SER A 90 -9.35 7.43 -13.46
N HIS A 91 -9.49 8.72 -13.76
CA HIS A 91 -8.59 9.75 -13.25
C HIS A 91 -9.08 10.27 -11.89
N PHE A 92 -8.15 10.44 -10.95
CA PHE A 92 -8.42 11.00 -9.63
C PHE A 92 -7.54 12.24 -9.42
N ARG A 93 -8.17 13.40 -9.21
CA ARG A 93 -7.48 14.68 -8.97
C ARG A 93 -7.62 15.20 -7.54
N ALA A 94 -8.65 14.77 -6.82
CA ALA A 94 -8.88 15.17 -5.44
C ALA A 94 -7.95 14.41 -4.48
N LEU A 95 -7.52 15.11 -3.42
CA LEU A 95 -6.82 14.49 -2.32
C LEU A 95 -7.75 13.55 -1.54
N ARG A 96 -7.17 12.50 -0.97
CA ARG A 96 -7.85 11.56 -0.07
C ARG A 96 -7.09 11.54 1.24
N HIS A 97 -7.70 12.07 2.31
CA HIS A 97 -7.06 12.17 3.63
C HIS A 97 -5.66 12.81 3.56
N GLY A 98 -5.59 13.98 2.91
CA GLY A 98 -4.35 14.74 2.70
C GLY A 98 -3.39 14.17 1.66
N ARG A 99 -3.70 13.03 1.01
CA ARG A 99 -2.78 12.32 0.11
C ARG A 99 -3.19 12.43 -1.36
N LYS A 100 -2.19 12.53 -2.22
CA LYS A 100 -2.40 12.46 -3.67
C LYS A 100 -2.68 11.01 -4.08
N VAL A 101 -3.65 10.83 -4.96
CA VAL A 101 -3.93 9.53 -5.60
C VAL A 101 -3.06 9.44 -6.85
N ARG A 102 -2.16 8.45 -6.91
CA ARG A 102 -1.35 8.17 -8.09
C ARG A 102 -1.98 7.00 -8.84
N VAL A 103 -2.46 7.26 -10.05
CA VAL A 103 -3.15 6.26 -10.87
C VAL A 103 -2.19 5.66 -11.87
N PHE A 104 -2.12 4.33 -11.88
CA PHE A 104 -1.42 3.56 -12.90
C PHE A 104 -2.46 2.92 -13.83
N ASN A 105 -2.49 3.38 -15.07
CA ASN A 105 -3.34 2.79 -16.11
C ASN A 105 -2.56 1.70 -16.85
N ARG A 106 -2.42 0.54 -16.21
CA ARG A 106 -1.71 -0.63 -16.77
C ARG A 106 -2.65 -1.84 -16.75
N LYS A 107 -2.72 -2.56 -17.87
CA LYS A 107 -3.38 -3.87 -17.89
C LYS A 107 -2.66 -4.78 -16.90
N THR A 108 -3.44 -5.37 -16.01
CA THR A 108 -2.94 -6.28 -14.98
C THR A 108 -3.72 -7.57 -15.15
N LEU A 109 -2.98 -8.68 -15.29
CA LEU A 109 -3.58 -10.00 -15.43
C LEU A 109 -4.40 -10.32 -14.17
N PRO A 110 -5.51 -11.07 -14.28
CA PRO A 110 -6.32 -11.45 -13.12
C PRO A 110 -5.49 -12.06 -12.00
N ASP A 111 -4.52 -12.93 -12.33
CA ASP A 111 -3.66 -13.63 -11.37
C ASP A 111 -2.67 -12.70 -10.62
N HIS A 112 -2.50 -11.48 -11.10
CA HIS A 112 -1.68 -10.46 -10.44
C HIS A 112 -2.47 -9.66 -9.40
N VAL A 113 -3.77 -9.95 -9.22
CA VAL A 113 -4.66 -9.27 -8.28
C VAL A 113 -5.31 -10.28 -7.35
N ILE A 114 -5.28 -10.00 -6.06
CA ILE A 114 -5.92 -10.81 -5.01
C ILE A 114 -6.86 -9.96 -4.16
N GLN A 115 -7.90 -10.60 -3.61
CA GLN A 115 -8.81 -9.98 -2.65
C GLN A 115 -8.28 -10.20 -1.23
N VAL A 116 -8.07 -9.11 -0.48
CA VAL A 116 -7.71 -9.12 0.94
C VAL A 116 -8.78 -8.34 1.69
N GLY A 117 -9.66 -9.04 2.41
CA GLY A 117 -10.81 -8.41 3.08
C GLY A 117 -11.63 -7.57 2.09
N PRO A 118 -11.85 -6.27 2.34
CA PRO A 118 -12.61 -5.40 1.44
C PRO A 118 -11.80 -4.83 0.26
N VAL A 119 -10.50 -5.06 0.17
CA VAL A 119 -9.61 -4.45 -0.84
C VAL A 119 -9.15 -5.47 -1.87
N ARG A 120 -9.21 -5.08 -3.14
CA ARG A 120 -8.42 -5.72 -4.20
C ARG A 120 -7.03 -5.11 -4.21
N THR A 121 -6.00 -5.93 -4.18
CA THR A 121 -4.60 -5.47 -4.21
C THR A 121 -3.76 -6.32 -5.14
N THR A 122 -2.65 -5.80 -5.64
CA THR A 122 -1.69 -6.62 -6.40
C THR A 122 -1.07 -7.69 -5.50
N THR A 123 -0.78 -8.87 -6.04
CA THR A 123 -0.10 -9.95 -5.30
C THR A 123 1.26 -9.46 -4.77
N PRO A 124 1.86 -10.12 -3.75
CA PRO A 124 3.16 -9.72 -3.23
C PRO A 124 4.25 -9.61 -4.32
N VAL A 125 4.33 -10.60 -5.22
CA VAL A 125 5.26 -10.59 -6.37
C VAL A 125 5.01 -9.38 -7.26
N ARG A 126 3.74 -9.16 -7.65
CA ARG A 126 3.40 -8.01 -8.50
C ARG A 126 3.65 -6.67 -7.79
N THR A 127 3.42 -6.61 -6.49
CA THR A 127 3.68 -5.42 -5.67
C THR A 127 5.16 -5.08 -5.70
N ALA A 128 6.05 -6.06 -5.55
CA ALA A 128 7.49 -5.86 -5.70
C ALA A 128 7.85 -5.33 -7.10
N CYS A 129 7.25 -5.88 -8.16
CA CYS A 129 7.43 -5.33 -9.51
C CYS A 129 6.95 -3.88 -9.63
N ASP A 130 5.77 -3.56 -9.07
CA ASP A 130 5.22 -2.21 -9.09
C ASP A 130 6.16 -1.21 -8.40
N LEU A 131 6.75 -1.58 -7.25
CA LEU A 131 7.75 -0.78 -6.53
C LEU A 131 9.02 -0.57 -7.37
N ALA A 132 9.57 -1.65 -7.94
CA ALA A 132 10.76 -1.57 -8.78
C ALA A 132 10.54 -0.65 -10.01
N LEU A 133 9.34 -0.63 -10.57
CA LEU A 133 8.98 0.20 -11.74
C LEU A 133 8.82 1.68 -11.41
N ILE A 134 8.56 2.04 -10.14
CA ILE A 134 8.36 3.43 -9.70
C ILE A 134 9.55 3.97 -8.90
N THR A 135 10.55 3.13 -8.66
CA THR A 135 11.76 3.50 -7.94
C THR A 135 12.45 4.68 -8.64
N THR A 136 12.92 5.63 -7.83
CA THR A 136 13.77 6.75 -8.27
C THR A 136 15.11 6.66 -7.55
N ILE A 137 16.09 7.45 -7.99
CA ILE A 137 17.42 7.50 -7.35
C ILE A 137 17.29 7.82 -5.84
N GLU A 138 16.36 8.73 -5.48
CA GLU A 138 16.16 9.16 -4.10
C GLU A 138 15.43 8.12 -3.24
N THR A 139 14.79 7.13 -3.85
CA THR A 139 13.98 6.12 -3.15
C THR A 139 14.53 4.71 -3.28
N GLU A 140 15.68 4.53 -3.95
CA GLU A 140 16.24 3.23 -4.31
C GLU A 140 16.47 2.32 -3.11
N ASP A 141 17.20 2.80 -2.09
CA ASP A 141 17.51 2.00 -0.90
C ASP A 141 16.24 1.56 -0.15
N MET A 142 15.30 2.50 0.06
CA MET A 142 14.03 2.21 0.72
C MET A 142 13.19 1.20 -0.08
N MET A 143 13.10 1.37 -1.42
CA MET A 143 12.34 0.43 -2.25
C MET A 143 13.01 -0.94 -2.29
N TYR A 144 14.34 -1.00 -2.33
CA TYR A 144 15.11 -2.23 -2.23
C TYR A 144 14.81 -2.98 -0.94
N GLU A 145 14.83 -2.30 0.21
CA GLU A 145 14.49 -2.89 1.51
C GLU A 145 13.05 -3.42 1.54
N VAL A 146 12.08 -2.64 1.07
CA VAL A 146 10.66 -3.05 1.03
C VAL A 146 10.46 -4.26 0.14
N ILE A 147 11.13 -4.31 -1.02
CA ILE A 147 11.07 -5.45 -1.93
C ILE A 147 11.68 -6.71 -1.27
N CYS A 148 12.83 -6.58 -0.62
CA CYS A 148 13.45 -7.67 0.12
C CYS A 148 12.54 -8.18 1.26
N MET A 149 11.90 -7.29 2.00
CA MET A 149 10.94 -7.67 3.04
C MET A 149 9.74 -8.41 2.47
N LEU A 150 9.18 -7.96 1.33
CA LEU A 150 8.10 -8.68 0.65
C LEU A 150 8.54 -10.09 0.25
N MET A 151 9.72 -10.23 -0.35
CA MET A 151 10.27 -11.53 -0.75
C MET A 151 10.43 -12.48 0.43
N GLN A 152 10.94 -11.98 1.55
CA GLN A 152 11.14 -12.77 2.77
C GLN A 152 9.81 -13.19 3.40
N GLU A 153 8.89 -12.25 3.60
CA GLU A 153 7.60 -12.50 4.27
C GLU A 153 6.71 -13.45 3.44
N TYR A 154 6.65 -13.24 2.12
CA TYR A 154 5.77 -13.99 1.22
C TYR A 154 6.48 -15.09 0.42
N ARG A 155 7.76 -15.34 0.72
CA ARG A 155 8.57 -16.46 0.22
C ARG A 155 8.60 -16.60 -1.30
N PHE A 156 8.80 -15.49 -2.01
CA PHE A 156 9.06 -15.48 -3.45
C PHE A 156 10.48 -15.00 -3.76
N GLN A 157 10.95 -15.31 -4.95
CA GLN A 157 12.32 -15.06 -5.42
C GLN A 157 12.36 -13.95 -6.47
N PRO A 158 13.55 -13.34 -6.72
CA PRO A 158 13.71 -12.35 -7.79
C PRO A 158 13.32 -12.87 -9.18
N ASP A 159 13.51 -14.17 -9.45
CA ASP A 159 13.15 -14.79 -10.73
C ASP A 159 11.62 -14.77 -10.96
N ASP A 160 10.79 -14.90 -9.91
CA ASP A 160 9.32 -14.77 -10.00
C ASP A 160 8.90 -13.35 -10.45
N CYS A 161 9.61 -12.34 -9.95
CA CYS A 161 9.41 -10.95 -10.36
C CYS A 161 9.83 -10.72 -11.81
N LEU A 162 10.96 -11.31 -12.23
CA LEU A 162 11.44 -11.21 -13.61
C LEU A 162 10.44 -11.85 -14.59
N GLU A 163 9.88 -13.01 -14.27
CA GLU A 163 8.82 -13.64 -15.06
C GLU A 163 7.58 -12.76 -15.14
N THR A 164 7.12 -12.22 -14.00
CA THR A 164 5.98 -11.29 -13.93
C THR A 164 6.19 -10.04 -14.81
N LEU A 165 7.41 -9.50 -14.85
CA LEU A 165 7.78 -8.37 -15.70
C LEU A 165 7.84 -8.73 -17.20
N GLN A 166 8.14 -9.97 -17.57
CA GLN A 166 8.15 -10.43 -18.96
C GLN A 166 6.75 -10.55 -19.55
N GLN A 167 5.77 -10.97 -18.73
CA GLN A 167 4.38 -11.13 -19.15
C GLN A 167 3.69 -9.79 -19.52
N SER A 168 4.28 -8.66 -19.13
CA SER A 168 3.73 -7.34 -19.36
C SER A 168 4.44 -6.61 -20.51
N ARG A 169 3.77 -6.50 -21.67
CA ARG A 169 4.32 -5.82 -22.85
C ARG A 169 4.40 -4.30 -22.64
N HIS A 170 5.52 -3.69 -23.03
CA HIS A 170 5.77 -2.23 -23.04
C HIS A 170 5.50 -1.48 -21.72
N ILE A 171 6.06 -1.95 -20.60
CA ILE A 171 6.09 -1.15 -19.37
C ILE A 171 7.24 -0.14 -19.40
N ARG A 172 6.92 1.13 -19.15
CA ARG A 172 7.92 2.18 -18.82
C ARG A 172 8.76 1.76 -17.61
N ASN A 173 10.07 2.01 -17.64
CA ASN A 173 11.04 1.65 -16.60
C ASN A 173 11.27 0.14 -16.40
N ALA A 174 10.83 -0.72 -17.33
CA ALA A 174 11.05 -2.17 -17.22
C ALA A 174 12.54 -2.56 -17.17
N SER A 175 13.42 -1.83 -17.86
CA SER A 175 14.87 -2.08 -17.82
C SER A 175 15.44 -1.85 -16.42
N GLN A 176 15.10 -0.72 -15.79
CA GLN A 176 15.49 -0.40 -14.42
C GLN A 176 14.97 -1.44 -13.43
N ALA A 177 13.69 -1.79 -13.51
CA ALA A 177 13.10 -2.79 -12.61
C ALA A 177 13.81 -4.16 -12.73
N ARG A 178 14.17 -4.58 -13.95
CA ARG A 178 14.93 -5.83 -14.17
C ARG A 178 16.35 -5.72 -13.59
N ALA A 179 17.03 -4.60 -13.78
CA ALA A 179 18.35 -4.38 -13.22
C ALA A 179 18.34 -4.53 -11.68
N LEU A 180 17.35 -3.92 -11.02
CA LEU A 180 17.17 -4.06 -9.57
C LEU A 180 17.00 -5.53 -9.13
N PHE A 181 16.16 -6.31 -9.83
CA PHE A 181 15.98 -7.72 -9.50
C PHE A 181 17.23 -8.57 -9.78
N HIS A 182 18.03 -8.23 -10.79
CA HIS A 182 19.32 -8.88 -11.01
C HIS A 182 20.30 -8.57 -9.88
N VAL A 183 20.34 -7.34 -9.37
CA VAL A 183 21.14 -6.98 -8.19
C VAL A 183 20.70 -7.78 -6.96
N ILE A 184 19.38 -7.82 -6.68
CA ILE A 184 18.83 -8.59 -5.54
C ILE A 184 19.18 -10.09 -5.67
N ALA A 185 19.18 -10.64 -6.90
CA ALA A 185 19.56 -12.03 -7.15
C ALA A 185 21.07 -12.31 -6.98
N GLY A 186 21.89 -11.31 -6.65
CA GLY A 186 23.35 -11.44 -6.64
C GLY A 186 23.95 -11.60 -8.05
N ARG A 187 23.20 -11.22 -9.09
CA ARG A 187 23.58 -11.29 -10.52
C ARG A 187 23.90 -9.91 -11.09
N GLY A 188 24.09 -8.90 -10.24
CA GLY A 188 24.51 -7.56 -10.64
C GLY A 188 25.97 -7.59 -11.11
N GLN A 189 26.22 -7.15 -12.34
CA GLN A 189 27.55 -6.80 -12.83
C GLN A 189 27.90 -5.39 -12.36
#